data_AF-A0A662Q9S8-F1
#
_entry.id   AF-A0A662Q9S8-F1
#
_cell.length_a   1.000
_cell.length_b   1.000
_cell.length_c   1.000
_cell.angle_alpha   90.00
_cell.angle_beta   90.00
_cell.angle_gamma   90.00
#
_symmetry.space_group_name_H-M   'P 1'
#
loop_
_entity.id
_entity.type
_entity.pdbx_description
1 polymer ?
#
loop_
_entity_poly.entity_id
_entity_poly.type
_entity_poly.pdbx_seq_one_letter_code
_entity_poly.pdbx_strand_id
1 'polypeptide(L)' 'MKKLDGYICMPELRRDPLTGRWVSYAPERAKRPVEMGEKAPPLVDDPGKCPFCPGKEHILMP' A
#
# COMPACT_ATOMS: atom_id res chain seq x y z
N MET A 1 19.01 -21.99 -2.59
CA MET A 1 18.54 -21.76 -3.97
C MET A 1 17.33 -22.65 -4.22
N LYS A 2 16.11 -22.20 -3.86
CA LYS A 2 14.90 -23.00 -4.08
C LYS A 2 14.22 -22.55 -5.37
N LYS A 3 14.26 -23.44 -6.37
CA LYS A 3 13.43 -23.40 -7.58
C LYS A 3 11.97 -23.46 -7.15
N LEU A 4 11.21 -22.44 -7.49
CA LEU A 4 9.75 -22.49 -7.60
C LEU A 4 9.45 -21.87 -8.97
N ASP A 5 8.96 -22.72 -9.86
CA ASP A 5 8.27 -22.40 -11.12
C ASP A 5 9.01 -21.53 -12.15
N GLY A 6 9.75 -22.21 -13.04
CA GLY A 6 9.77 -21.90 -14.48
C GLY A 6 10.39 -20.62 -15.04
N TYR A 7 10.64 -19.56 -14.26
CA TYR A 7 11.35 -18.38 -14.73
C TYR A 7 12.05 -17.67 -13.58
N ILE A 8 13.38 -17.61 -13.61
CA ILE A 8 14.16 -16.74 -12.73
C ILE A 8 13.82 -15.30 -13.15
N CYS A 9 12.95 -14.63 -12.41
CA CYS A 9 12.68 -13.23 -12.69
C CYS A 9 13.82 -12.37 -12.15
N MET A 10 14.77 -12.08 -13.04
CA MET A 10 15.89 -11.19 -12.75
C MET A 10 15.38 -9.76 -12.49
N PRO A 11 15.95 -9.04 -11.50
CA PRO A 11 15.57 -7.66 -11.26
C PRO A 11 16.01 -6.79 -12.43
N GLU A 12 15.15 -5.86 -12.86
CA GLU A 12 15.40 -4.97 -13.99
C GLU A 12 14.88 -3.54 -13.75
N LEU A 13 15.32 -2.60 -14.59
CA LEU A 13 14.82 -1.23 -14.63
C LEU A 13 13.91 -1.04 -15.84
N ARG A 14 12.69 -0.53 -15.60
CA ARG A 14 11.70 -0.21 -16.63
C ARG A 14 11.47 1.30 -16.67
N ARG A 15 11.32 1.90 -17.86
CA ARG A 15 10.94 3.31 -18.01
C ARG A 15 9.44 3.39 -18.24
N ASP A 16 8.74 4.12 -17.37
CA ASP A 16 7.31 4.39 -17.54
C ASP A 16 7.09 5.37 -18.71
N PRO A 17 6.32 5.00 -19.75
CA PRO A 17 6.04 5.89 -20.88
C PRO A 17 5.16 7.09 -20.51
N LEU A 18 4.36 7.00 -19.45
CA LEU A 18 3.46 8.10 -19.05
C LEU A 18 4.20 9.17 -18.26
N THR A 19 5.00 8.78 -17.27
CA THR A 19 5.72 9.73 -16.40
C THR A 19 7.18 9.95 -16.77
N GLY A 20 7.75 9.11 -17.64
CA GLY A 20 9.18 9.13 -17.99
C GLY A 20 10.11 8.65 -16.87
N ARG A 21 9.56 8.15 -15.75
CA ARG A 21 10.34 7.74 -14.58
C ARG A 21 10.90 6.33 -14.74
N TRP A 22 12.07 6.10 -14.14
CA TRP A 22 12.63 4.77 -13.99
C TRP A 22 12.04 4.05 -12.78
N VAL A 23 11.64 2.80 -12.97
CA VAL A 23 11.03 1.94 -11.95
C VAL A 23 11.87 0.68 -11.82
N SER A 24 12.25 0.33 -10.59
CA SER A 24 12.90 -0.96 -10.30
C SER A 24 11.86 -2.07 -10.19
N TYR A 25 11.93 -3.09 -11.03
CA TYR A 25 11.08 -4.26 -11.01
C TYR A 25 11.85 -5.45 -10.40
N ALA A 26 11.41 -5.96 -9.24
CA ALA A 26 12.10 -7.02 -8.50
C ALA A 26 11.11 -7.90 -7.72
N PRO A 27 10.43 -8.86 -8.37
CA PRO A 27 9.31 -9.59 -7.76
C PRO A 27 9.72 -10.47 -6.57
N GLU A 28 10.97 -10.95 -6.52
CA GLU A 28 11.49 -11.69 -5.36
C GLU A 28 11.45 -10.88 -4.04
N ARG A 29 11.35 -9.54 -4.10
CA ARG A 29 11.17 -8.71 -2.90
C ARG A 29 9.89 -9.04 -2.14
N ALA A 30 8.84 -9.50 -2.83
CA ALA A 30 7.57 -9.88 -2.19
C ALA A 30 7.71 -11.08 -1.25
N LYS A 31 8.74 -11.92 -1.42
CA LYS A 31 9.02 -13.08 -0.56
C LYS A 31 9.79 -12.74 0.71
N ARG A 32 10.24 -11.48 0.87
CA ARG A 32 10.97 -11.08 2.08
C ARG A 32 10.02 -11.14 3.28
N PRO A 33 10.48 -11.64 4.43
CA PRO A 33 9.73 -11.51 5.67
C PRO A 33 9.43 -10.03 5.90
N VAL A 34 8.17 -9.71 6.14
CA VAL A 34 7.76 -8.37 6.56
C VAL A 34 7.75 -8.40 8.08
N GLU A 35 8.67 -7.67 8.71
CA GLU A 35 8.52 -7.34 10.13
C GLU A 35 7.31 -6.43 10.24
N MET A 36 6.17 -7.02 10.62
CA MET A 36 4.96 -6.25 10.87
C MET A 36 5.23 -5.42 12.12
N GLY A 37 5.40 -4.11 11.94
CA GLY A 37 5.49 -3.17 13.06
C GLY A 37 4.24 -3.23 13.92
N GLU A 38 4.23 -2.46 15.01
CA GLU A 38 3.06 -2.34 15.87
C GLU A 38 1.81 -2.07 15.00
N LYS A 39 0.79 -2.91 15.17
CA LYS A 39 -0.49 -2.69 14.49
C LYS A 39 -0.94 -1.28 14.82
N ALA A 40 -1.39 -0.55 13.80
CA ALA A 40 -2.06 0.72 14.04
C ALA A 40 -3.14 0.49 15.12
N PRO A 41 -3.30 1.44 16.06
CA PRO A 41 -4.37 1.34 17.03
C PRO A 41 -5.69 1.14 16.28
N PRO A 42 -6.64 0.36 16.84
CA PRO A 42 -7.94 0.21 16.23
C PRO A 42 -8.49 1.60 15.92
N LEU A 43 -9.01 1.79 14.71
CA LEU A 43 -9.74 3.01 14.38
C LEU A 43 -10.87 3.11 15.40
N VAL A 44 -10.82 4.13 16.24
CA VAL A 44 -11.88 4.40 17.18
C VAL A 44 -12.96 5.09 16.36
N ASP A 45 -13.94 4.31 15.91
CA ASP A 45 -15.15 4.86 15.30
C ASP A 45 -15.93 5.61 16.38
N ASP A 46 -15.57 6.88 16.61
CA ASP A 46 -16.32 7.79 17.47
C ASP A 46 -17.37 8.51 16.62
N PRO A 47 -18.63 8.01 16.56
CA PRO A 47 -19.69 8.67 15.79
C PRO A 47 -19.92 10.11 16.29
N GLY A 48 -19.56 10.42 17.54
CA GLY A 48 -19.60 11.76 18.14
C GLY A 48 -18.55 12.72 17.60
N LYS A 49 -17.50 12.24 16.93
CA LYS A 49 -16.46 13.07 16.27
C LYS A 49 -16.36 12.90 14.76
N CYS A 50 -16.90 11.82 14.22
CA CYS A 50 -16.94 11.54 12.78
C CYS A 50 -17.75 12.61 12.01
N PRO A 51 -17.12 13.44 11.14
CA PRO A 51 -17.84 14.47 10.39
C PRO A 51 -18.70 13.91 9.25
N PHE A 52 -18.36 12.72 8.75
CA PHE A 52 -19.06 12.07 7.64
C PHE A 52 -20.19 11.13 8.09
N CYS A 53 -20.45 11.03 9.39
CA CYS A 53 -21.50 10.18 9.92
C CYS A 53 -22.88 10.86 9.79
N PRO A 54 -23.98 10.10 9.63
CA PRO A 54 -25.32 10.68 9.47
C PRO A 54 -25.69 11.64 10.62
N GLY A 55 -26.37 12.75 10.29
CA GLY A 55 -26.79 13.78 11.24
C GLY A 55 -25.75 14.88 11.52
N LYS A 56 -24.63 14.85 10.81
CA LYS A 56 -23.51 15.81 10.94
C LYS A 56 -23.19 16.56 9.66
N GLU A 57 -24.16 16.66 8.77
CA GLU A 57 -24.02 17.34 7.49
C GLU A 57 -23.69 18.84 7.67
N HIS A 58 -24.14 19.42 8.80
CA HIS A 58 -23.90 20.81 9.18
C HIS A 58 -22.43 21.15 9.48
N ILE A 59 -21.57 20.16 9.78
CA ILE A 59 -20.12 20.38 10.01
C ILE A 59 -19.26 20.11 8.77
N LEU A 60 -19.87 19.72 7.64
CA LEU A 60 -19.19 19.48 6.37
C LEU A 60 -18.99 20.75 5.53
N MET A 61 -19.46 21.91 6.01
CA MET A 61 -19.40 23.18 5.30
C MET A 61 -18.45 24.16 6.03
N PRO A 62 -17.58 24.91 5.32
CA PRO A 62 -16.74 25.96 5.91
C PRO A 62 -17.53 27.19 6.37
#